data_AF-A0A945ITX1-F1
#
_entry.id   AF-A0A945ITX1-F1
#
_cell.length_a   1.000
_cell.length_b   1.000
_cell.length_c   1.000
_cell.angle_alpha   90.00
_cell.angle_beta   90.00
_cell.angle_gamma   90.00
#
_symmetry.space_group_name_H-M   'P 1'
#
loop_
_entity.id
_entity.type
_entity.pdbx_description
1 polymer ?
#
loop_
_entity_poly.entity_id
_entity_poly.type
_entity_poly.pdbx_seq_one_letter_code
_entity_poly.pdbx_strand_id
1 'polypeptide(L)'
;MTALAHDDPTLYDLVIIGGSAGGLSVAISSLRSGLDRIRILESAGRVALPDLIGPNQLDVGFGEVVTSVDVVGDHLVVDTNRLSYRTRAVLVADRRDSAGWKPPIPLPETDRIHIDRFNAGTDQDILVVGLSDHAVELTAQYADGGNRMVLAASGMDPTLLSPAGASVLRKLERDRQATLLYRSTLQHITLEGEFPMAEFGDRRTPDLQFDHIVFASPRAALTPDDVGATAAAIDSGKVWFIGDPGPDVPVNTAPGWQVGVALAEACFPEIDPPPTPSSIERRARHVGAIEELRDEHYNATITYFEPTHSDLWVLRVKPDNGDTSYLPGQYASLGLGYWEERIDDADDPEAEKRWDKLIRRSYSISSRIFDDYGYLTDENGLDELEFYIVLVPPTSDNTPALTPRLALKQTGDRIYLGPKVAGRYTLNAVQDPKAEIVFFSTGTGEAPHNGMVIDLLRKGHTGPIISAVTVRQNADLGYSDKHRELEQRYPNYHYMPMPTREEGIPKRYLQDLLRDNDFSEKLGVTLSPDTSHIFLCGNPAMIGLPQEVDGEQVFPETTGVVELLVKQGFTTDRRNAPGNIHYEEYW
;
A
#
# COMPACT_ATOMS: atom_id res chain seq x y z
N MET A 1 37.30 -5.45 45.34
CA MET A 1 35.91 -5.69 45.81
C MET A 1 35.40 -4.38 46.38
N THR A 2 34.98 -3.49 45.50
CA THR A 2 34.32 -2.23 45.84
C THR A 2 32.85 -2.55 46.06
N ALA A 3 32.32 -2.16 47.21
CA ALA A 3 30.96 -2.44 47.62
C ALA A 3 29.95 -1.77 46.67
N LEU A 4 29.06 -2.58 46.09
CA LEU A 4 27.85 -2.13 45.42
C LEU A 4 26.97 -1.42 46.46
N ALA A 5 26.66 -0.15 46.20
CA ALA A 5 25.68 0.60 46.98
C ALA A 5 24.31 -0.09 46.86
N HIS A 6 23.53 -0.06 47.95
CA HIS A 6 22.22 -0.70 48.06
C HIS A 6 21.21 -0.14 47.05
N ASP A 7 20.76 -0.98 46.10
CA ASP A 7 19.51 -0.76 45.37
C ASP A 7 18.33 -1.03 46.29
N ASP A 8 17.44 -0.05 46.44
CA ASP A 8 16.09 -0.25 46.96
C ASP A 8 15.36 -1.18 45.97
N PRO A 9 14.99 -2.42 46.34
CA PRO A 9 14.34 -3.36 45.42
C PRO A 9 12.94 -2.91 44.98
N THR A 10 12.44 -1.77 45.50
CA THR A 10 11.11 -1.21 45.20
C THR A 10 11.14 0.08 44.35
N LEU A 11 12.33 0.59 44.00
CA LEU A 11 12.46 1.79 43.17
C LEU A 11 12.44 1.43 41.68
N TYR A 12 11.55 2.08 40.93
CA TYR A 12 11.51 2.05 39.47
C TYR A 12 12.41 3.13 38.87
N ASP A 13 13.00 2.86 37.72
CA ASP A 13 13.67 3.88 36.93
C ASP A 13 12.64 4.84 36.35
N LEU A 14 11.64 4.28 35.65
CA LEU A 14 10.63 5.06 34.94
C LEU A 14 9.24 4.45 35.11
N VAL A 15 8.26 5.30 35.46
CA VAL A 15 6.84 4.96 35.39
C VAL A 15 6.22 5.71 34.23
N ILE A 16 5.55 4.99 33.33
CA ILE A 16 4.92 5.53 32.13
C ILE A 16 3.41 5.39 32.29
N ILE A 17 2.69 6.51 32.26
CA ILE A 17 1.23 6.57 32.34
C ILE A 17 0.69 6.56 30.91
N GLY A 18 0.10 5.45 30.48
CA GLY A 18 -0.48 5.24 29.15
C GLY A 18 0.35 4.32 28.24
N GLY A 19 -0.29 3.27 27.72
CA GLY A 19 0.27 2.31 26.76
C GLY A 19 0.04 2.71 25.29
N SER A 20 0.12 4.01 24.97
CA SER A 20 0.07 4.51 23.60
C SER A 20 1.35 4.14 22.81
N ALA A 21 1.35 4.33 21.49
CA ALA A 21 2.55 4.10 20.69
C ALA A 21 3.75 4.94 21.20
N GLY A 22 3.51 6.17 21.66
CA GLY A 22 4.52 7.02 22.30
C GLY A 22 5.04 6.43 23.63
N GLY A 23 4.14 5.98 24.51
CA GLY A 23 4.52 5.38 25.80
C GLY A 23 5.32 4.09 25.63
N LEU A 24 4.87 3.21 24.72
CA LEU A 24 5.57 1.98 24.36
C LEU A 24 6.94 2.28 23.74
N SER A 25 7.06 3.33 22.92
CA SER A 25 8.34 3.74 22.34
C SER A 25 9.36 4.10 23.40
N VAL A 26 8.97 4.91 24.39
CA VAL A 26 9.88 5.30 25.47
C VAL A 26 10.24 4.10 26.34
N ALA A 27 9.27 3.23 26.68
CA ALA A 27 9.55 2.02 27.44
C ALA A 27 10.64 1.17 26.76
N ILE A 28 10.48 0.90 25.46
CA ILE A 28 11.40 0.09 24.67
C ILE A 28 12.77 0.77 24.58
N SER A 29 12.83 2.07 24.28
CA SER A 29 14.11 2.77 24.14
C SER A 29 14.85 2.84 25.47
N SER A 30 14.14 3.10 26.57
CA SER A 30 14.71 3.17 27.90
C SER A 30 15.31 1.83 28.34
N LEU A 31 14.62 0.70 28.09
CA LEU A 31 15.19 -0.63 28.35
C LEU A 31 16.46 -0.88 27.53
N ARG A 32 16.44 -0.51 26.24
CA ARG A 32 17.60 -0.68 25.35
C ARG A 32 18.79 0.19 25.75
N SER A 33 18.54 1.33 26.36
CA SER A 33 19.58 2.23 26.89
C SER A 33 20.11 1.82 28.26
N GLY A 34 19.66 0.69 28.81
CA GLY A 34 20.18 0.12 30.06
C GLY A 34 19.42 0.52 31.33
N LEU A 35 18.22 1.09 31.22
CA LEU A 35 17.30 1.14 32.35
C LEU A 35 16.66 -0.25 32.55
N ASP A 36 16.45 -0.66 33.79
CA ASP A 36 16.02 -2.02 34.09
C ASP A 36 14.55 -2.07 34.54
N ARG A 37 14.10 -1.12 35.37
CA ARG A 37 12.77 -1.16 35.99
C ARG A 37 11.84 -0.12 35.44
N ILE A 38 11.10 -0.49 34.40
CA ILE A 38 10.14 0.37 33.74
C ILE A 38 8.73 -0.20 33.89
N ARG A 39 7.80 0.59 34.43
CA ARG A 39 6.39 0.19 34.61
C ARG A 39 5.49 1.03 33.72
N ILE A 40 4.71 0.38 32.86
CA ILE A 40 3.64 1.03 32.09
C ILE A 40 2.32 0.86 32.85
N LEU A 41 1.63 1.95 33.13
CA LEU A 41 0.31 1.98 33.77
C LEU A 41 -0.73 2.25 32.69
N GLU A 42 -1.52 1.25 32.34
CA GLU A 42 -2.56 1.32 31.33
C GLU A 42 -3.94 1.26 31.99
N SER A 43 -4.75 2.30 31.79
CA SER A 43 -6.09 2.40 32.36
C SER A 43 -7.08 1.42 31.71
N ALA A 44 -6.83 1.06 30.45
CA ALA A 44 -7.62 0.09 29.71
C ALA A 44 -7.18 -1.37 29.97
N GLY A 45 -7.96 -2.32 29.44
CA GLY A 45 -7.62 -3.74 29.44
C GLY A 45 -6.62 -4.16 28.34
N ARG A 46 -6.12 -3.20 27.54
CA ARG A 46 -5.19 -3.43 26.44
C ARG A 46 -4.36 -2.17 26.17
N VAL A 47 -3.10 -2.34 25.75
CA VAL A 47 -2.27 -1.24 25.20
C VAL A 47 -2.62 -1.04 23.73
N ALA A 48 -2.11 0.04 23.13
CA ALA A 48 -2.39 0.35 21.73
C ALA A 48 -1.74 -0.65 20.75
N LEU A 49 -0.53 -1.12 21.04
CA LEU A 49 0.26 -2.03 20.19
C LEU A 49 0.70 -3.27 20.99
N PRO A 50 -0.20 -4.24 21.23
CA PRO A 50 0.05 -5.37 22.15
C PRO A 50 1.19 -6.30 21.70
N ASP A 51 1.40 -6.43 20.39
CA ASP A 51 2.48 -7.23 19.80
C ASP A 51 3.89 -6.81 20.23
N LEU A 52 4.04 -5.59 20.76
CA LEU A 52 5.33 -5.09 21.22
C LEU A 52 5.68 -5.53 22.65
N ILE A 53 4.71 -6.00 23.44
CA ILE A 53 4.92 -6.34 24.85
C ILE A 53 5.88 -7.53 24.99
N GLY A 54 5.51 -8.68 24.39
CA GLY A 54 6.25 -9.93 24.55
C GLY A 54 7.71 -9.84 24.08
N PRO A 55 7.98 -9.42 22.83
CA PRO A 55 9.33 -9.34 22.29
C PRO A 55 10.26 -8.38 23.03
N ASN A 56 9.71 -7.33 23.66
CA ASN A 56 10.50 -6.34 24.40
C ASN A 56 10.41 -6.52 25.93
N GLN A 57 9.76 -7.58 26.41
CA GLN A 57 9.59 -7.90 27.84
C GLN A 57 9.04 -6.73 28.66
N LEU A 58 8.06 -6.01 28.12
CA LEU A 58 7.50 -4.82 28.77
C LEU A 58 6.65 -5.20 30.00
N ASP A 59 6.88 -4.52 31.12
CA ASP A 59 6.06 -4.66 32.33
C ASP A 59 4.86 -3.68 32.29
N VAL A 60 3.65 -4.22 32.20
CA VAL A 60 2.41 -3.46 32.01
C VAL A 60 1.38 -3.80 33.10
N GLY A 61 0.88 -2.77 33.78
CA GLY A 61 -0.26 -2.84 34.69
C GLY A 61 -1.55 -2.44 34.00
N PHE A 62 -2.43 -3.40 33.73
CA PHE A 62 -3.74 -3.16 33.08
C PHE A 62 -4.85 -2.82 34.08
N GLY A 63 -5.72 -1.88 33.68
CA GLY A 63 -6.82 -1.39 34.50
C GLY A 63 -6.37 -0.56 35.71
N GLU A 64 -5.16 0.01 35.63
CA GLU A 64 -4.58 0.87 36.67
C GLU A 64 -4.73 2.34 36.28
N VAL A 65 -5.44 3.09 37.12
CA VAL A 65 -5.69 4.52 36.92
C VAL A 65 -4.89 5.30 37.95
N VAL A 66 -4.05 6.22 37.48
CA VAL A 66 -3.25 7.10 38.34
C VAL A 66 -4.16 8.10 39.03
N THR A 67 -3.93 8.29 40.33
CA THR A 67 -4.69 9.20 41.19
C THR A 67 -3.87 10.39 41.67
N SER A 68 -2.56 10.23 41.82
CA SER A 68 -1.65 11.31 42.21
C SER A 68 -0.21 11.03 41.80
N VAL A 69 0.53 12.11 41.58
CA VAL A 69 1.99 12.10 41.40
C VAL A 69 2.62 13.14 42.32
N ASP A 70 3.42 12.66 43.27
CA ASP A 70 4.01 13.45 44.35
C ASP A 70 5.52 13.29 44.47
N VAL A 71 6.18 14.22 45.17
CA VAL A 71 7.61 14.12 45.52
C VAL A 71 7.77 13.66 46.95
N VAL A 72 8.56 12.61 47.16
CA VAL A 72 8.93 12.11 48.49
C VAL A 72 10.44 11.88 48.54
N GLY A 73 11.15 12.78 49.23
CA GLY A 73 12.61 12.82 49.22
C GLY A 73 13.12 13.20 47.82
N ASP A 74 14.04 12.39 47.28
CA ASP A 74 14.61 12.61 45.93
C ASP A 74 13.85 11.86 44.81
N HIS A 75 12.74 11.20 45.15
CA HIS A 75 11.98 10.35 44.23
C HIS A 75 10.54 10.85 44.05
N LEU A 76 9.92 10.42 42.95
CA LEU A 76 8.50 10.57 42.73
C LEU A 76 7.75 9.36 43.31
N VAL A 77 6.54 9.60 43.78
CA VAL A 77 5.55 8.57 44.18
C VAL A 77 4.34 8.72 43.27
N VAL A 78 4.01 7.63 42.58
CA VAL A 78 2.81 7.54 41.72
C VAL A 78 1.82 6.61 42.42
N ASP A 79 0.70 7.16 42.86
CA ASP A 79 -0.40 6.38 43.42
C ASP A 79 -1.42 6.07 42.33
N THR A 80 -1.92 4.84 42.34
CA THR A 80 -3.02 4.38 41.50
C THR A 80 -4.18 3.91 42.35
N ASN A 81 -5.30 3.62 41.69
CA ASN A 81 -6.43 2.92 42.32
C ASN A 81 -6.08 1.51 42.86
N ARG A 82 -4.86 0.99 42.64
CA ARG A 82 -4.44 -0.35 43.07
C ARG A 82 -3.17 -0.38 43.90
N LEU A 83 -2.14 0.36 43.47
CA LEU A 83 -0.77 0.25 43.97
C LEU A 83 -0.11 1.63 44.05
N SER A 84 1.01 1.71 44.77
CA SER A 84 1.85 2.89 44.86
C SER A 84 3.25 2.55 44.38
N TYR A 85 3.81 3.38 43.49
CA TYR A 85 5.09 3.16 42.86
C TYR A 85 6.07 4.28 43.20
N ARG A 86 7.27 3.94 43.66
CA ARG A 86 8.37 4.90 43.81
C ARG A 86 9.20 4.89 42.53
N THR A 87 9.49 6.05 41.96
CA THR A 87 10.17 6.15 40.67
C THR A 87 11.13 7.34 40.60
N ARG A 88 12.14 7.25 39.74
CA ARG A 88 13.07 8.35 39.47
C ARG A 88 12.48 9.39 38.53
N ALA A 89 11.67 8.96 37.56
CA ALA A 89 10.96 9.83 36.63
C ALA A 89 9.57 9.28 36.27
N VAL A 90 8.70 10.16 35.77
CA VAL A 90 7.37 9.84 35.27
C VAL A 90 7.19 10.39 33.86
N LEU A 91 6.69 9.57 32.95
CA LEU A 91 6.21 9.99 31.63
C LEU A 91 4.69 9.87 31.56
N VAL A 92 4.00 10.95 31.21
CA VAL A 92 2.58 10.96 30.87
C VAL A 92 2.43 10.83 29.36
N ALA A 93 2.20 9.61 28.91
CA ALA A 93 2.06 9.23 27.50
C ALA A 93 0.60 9.03 27.06
N ASP A 94 -0.32 8.97 28.01
CA ASP A 94 -1.75 8.90 27.75
C ASP A 94 -2.26 10.20 27.11
N ARG A 95 -3.20 10.07 26.17
CA ARG A 95 -3.77 11.19 25.42
C ARG A 95 -5.25 10.94 25.19
N ARG A 96 -6.07 11.98 25.34
CA ARG A 96 -7.53 11.89 25.19
C ARG A 96 -7.95 12.16 23.75
N ASP A 97 -8.96 11.43 23.31
CA ASP A 97 -9.64 11.74 22.05
C ASP A 97 -10.27 13.14 22.13
N SER A 98 -10.24 13.88 21.02
CA SER A 98 -10.76 15.25 20.97
C SER A 98 -12.28 15.24 20.89
N ALA A 99 -12.95 15.41 22.02
CA ALA A 99 -14.40 15.47 22.10
C ALA A 99 -14.97 16.55 21.16
N GLY A 100 -15.83 16.13 20.22
CA GLY A 100 -16.49 17.03 19.27
C GLY A 100 -15.65 17.40 18.04
N TRP A 101 -14.47 16.80 17.84
CA TRP A 101 -13.75 16.91 16.57
C TRP A 101 -14.60 16.35 15.42
N LYS A 102 -14.51 16.99 14.26
CA LYS A 102 -15.21 16.58 13.03
C LYS A 102 -14.23 16.47 11.87
N PRO A 103 -14.41 15.50 10.97
CA PRO A 103 -13.61 15.41 9.76
C PRO A 103 -13.63 16.71 8.95
N PRO A 104 -12.52 17.07 8.29
CA PRO A 104 -12.41 18.29 7.49
C PRO A 104 -13.16 18.20 6.15
N ILE A 105 -13.93 17.14 5.93
CA ILE A 105 -14.74 16.92 4.73
C ILE A 105 -16.20 16.68 5.13
N PRO A 106 -17.18 17.06 4.29
CA PRO A 106 -18.58 16.70 4.50
C PRO A 106 -18.74 15.18 4.51
N LEU A 107 -19.53 14.66 5.45
CA LEU A 107 -19.82 13.23 5.54
C LEU A 107 -21.30 12.97 5.21
N PRO A 108 -21.62 11.89 4.48
CA PRO A 108 -23.01 11.43 4.36
C PRO A 108 -23.54 10.91 5.70
N GLU A 109 -24.86 10.91 5.86
CA GLU A 109 -25.50 10.33 7.04
C GLU A 109 -25.53 8.80 6.93
N THR A 110 -24.75 8.13 7.78
CA THR A 110 -24.62 6.66 7.81
C THR A 110 -24.03 6.22 9.16
N ASP A 111 -24.29 4.98 9.56
CA ASP A 111 -23.69 4.31 10.72
C ASP A 111 -22.37 3.60 10.38
N ARG A 112 -21.90 3.70 9.13
CA ARG A 112 -20.66 3.06 8.65
C ARG A 112 -19.43 3.98 8.65
N ILE A 113 -19.61 5.26 8.98
CA ILE A 113 -18.52 6.23 9.11
C ILE A 113 -18.35 6.62 10.57
N HIS A 114 -17.13 6.44 11.08
CA HIS A 114 -16.81 6.53 12.50
C HIS A 114 -15.70 7.54 12.77
N ILE A 115 -15.65 8.02 14.01
CA ILE A 115 -14.54 8.81 14.54
C ILE A 115 -13.90 7.98 15.67
N ASP A 116 -12.59 7.82 15.59
CA ASP A 116 -11.73 7.07 16.51
C ASP A 116 -12.05 5.57 16.60
N ARG A 117 -13.05 5.16 17.38
CA ARG A 117 -13.28 3.75 17.70
C ARG A 117 -14.69 3.31 17.38
N PHE A 118 -14.79 2.14 16.77
CA PHE A 118 -16.03 1.39 16.64
C PHE A 118 -15.75 -0.11 16.84
N ASN A 119 -16.79 -0.89 17.09
CA ASN A 119 -16.66 -2.34 17.20
C ASN A 119 -16.73 -2.95 15.80
N ALA A 120 -15.55 -3.13 15.18
CA ALA A 120 -15.45 -3.85 13.93
C ALA A 120 -15.76 -5.35 14.13
N GLY A 121 -16.42 -5.95 13.15
CA GLY A 121 -16.43 -7.40 12.99
C GLY A 121 -15.07 -7.93 12.52
N THR A 122 -15.09 -9.11 11.91
CA THR A 122 -13.96 -9.69 11.18
C THR A 122 -14.24 -9.64 9.68
N ASP A 123 -13.22 -9.77 8.84
CA ASP A 123 -13.37 -9.88 7.39
C ASP A 123 -14.00 -8.66 6.70
N GLN A 124 -13.90 -7.48 7.32
CA GLN A 124 -14.39 -6.22 6.78
C GLN A 124 -13.31 -5.45 6.01
N ASP A 125 -13.69 -4.71 4.97
CA ASP A 125 -12.85 -3.70 4.32
C ASP A 125 -12.97 -2.36 5.05
N ILE A 126 -11.89 -1.94 5.73
CA ILE A 126 -11.90 -0.74 6.58
C ILE A 126 -10.88 0.27 6.09
N LEU A 127 -11.34 1.50 5.85
CA LEU A 127 -10.47 2.65 5.60
C LEU A 127 -10.22 3.40 6.91
N VAL A 128 -8.96 3.54 7.31
CA VAL A 128 -8.54 4.48 8.35
C VAL A 128 -8.01 5.76 7.68
N VAL A 129 -8.46 6.93 8.14
CA VAL A 129 -8.03 8.23 7.64
C VAL A 129 -7.34 8.99 8.75
N GLY A 130 -6.05 9.30 8.59
CA GLY A 130 -5.29 10.06 9.58
C GLY A 130 -3.78 10.01 9.38
N LEU A 131 -3.08 10.92 10.07
CA LEU A 131 -1.64 11.20 9.86
C LEU A 131 -0.76 10.96 11.09
N SER A 132 -1.35 10.51 12.20
CA SER A 132 -0.67 10.40 13.50
C SER A 132 -0.49 8.95 13.94
N ASP A 133 0.23 8.74 15.06
CA ASP A 133 0.31 7.44 15.73
C ASP A 133 -1.08 6.85 15.99
N HIS A 134 -2.10 7.67 16.30
CA HIS A 134 -3.48 7.20 16.49
C HIS A 134 -4.00 6.47 15.25
N ALA A 135 -3.74 6.99 14.05
CA ALA A 135 -4.16 6.33 12.81
C ALA A 135 -3.48 4.96 12.65
N VAL A 136 -2.20 4.86 13.02
CA VAL A 136 -1.46 3.59 13.00
C VAL A 136 -2.01 2.61 14.04
N GLU A 137 -2.29 3.07 15.26
CA GLU A 137 -2.87 2.27 16.34
C GLU A 137 -4.23 1.67 15.94
N LEU A 138 -5.11 2.47 15.33
CA LEU A 138 -6.40 1.99 14.83
C LEU A 138 -6.22 0.99 13.69
N THR A 139 -5.31 1.27 12.76
CA THR A 139 -5.02 0.37 11.64
C THR A 139 -4.52 -0.99 12.14
N ALA A 140 -3.58 -0.99 13.08
CA ALA A 140 -3.07 -2.21 13.70
C ALA A 140 -4.18 -2.95 14.46
N GLN A 141 -4.96 -2.25 15.27
CA GLN A 141 -6.06 -2.83 16.03
C GLN A 141 -7.08 -3.55 15.16
N TYR A 142 -7.51 -2.92 14.05
CA TYR A 142 -8.51 -3.53 13.18
C TYR A 142 -7.90 -4.63 12.30
N ALA A 143 -6.63 -4.51 11.90
CA ALA A 143 -5.89 -5.58 11.22
C ALA A 143 -5.77 -6.84 12.09
N ASP A 144 -5.43 -6.69 13.37
CA ASP A 144 -5.36 -7.80 14.34
C ASP A 144 -6.73 -8.48 14.54
N GLY A 145 -7.82 -7.74 14.31
CA GLY A 145 -9.18 -8.25 14.27
C GLY A 145 -9.52 -9.07 13.01
N GLY A 146 -8.58 -9.25 12.08
CA GLY A 146 -8.78 -10.01 10.84
C GLY A 146 -9.51 -9.21 9.74
N ASN A 147 -9.33 -7.89 9.69
CA ASN A 147 -9.92 -7.02 8.68
C ASN A 147 -8.91 -6.61 7.60
N ARG A 148 -9.41 -6.27 6.40
CA ARG A 148 -8.61 -5.75 5.28
C ARG A 148 -8.49 -4.25 5.42
N MET A 149 -7.26 -3.77 5.65
CA MET A 149 -7.05 -2.38 5.99
C MET A 149 -6.52 -1.55 4.82
N VAL A 150 -7.05 -0.34 4.69
CA VAL A 150 -6.43 0.75 3.93
C VAL A 150 -6.22 1.91 4.89
N LEU A 151 -5.03 2.51 4.91
CA LEU A 151 -4.73 3.71 5.67
C LEU A 151 -4.43 4.86 4.69
N ALA A 152 -5.34 5.84 4.65
CA ALA A 152 -5.17 7.10 3.94
C ALA A 152 -4.37 8.08 4.79
N ALA A 153 -3.09 8.20 4.45
CA ALA A 153 -2.08 8.93 5.21
C ALA A 153 -1.48 10.09 4.39
N SER A 154 -2.30 10.76 3.58
CA SER A 154 -1.84 11.85 2.71
C SER A 154 -1.21 13.00 3.50
N GLY A 155 0.09 13.21 3.30
CA GLY A 155 0.86 14.21 4.05
C GLY A 155 1.42 13.74 5.40
N MET A 156 1.30 12.44 5.72
CA MET A 156 1.99 11.85 6.86
C MET A 156 3.51 11.89 6.62
N ASP A 157 4.25 12.39 7.59
CA ASP A 157 5.69 12.24 7.68
C ASP A 157 6.02 11.09 8.66
N PRO A 158 6.44 9.91 8.18
CA PRO A 158 6.77 8.79 9.05
C PRO A 158 7.91 9.06 10.04
N THR A 159 8.71 10.10 9.82
CA THR A 159 9.79 10.49 10.74
C THR A 159 9.28 11.20 11.99
N LEU A 160 8.05 11.71 11.95
CA LEU A 160 7.37 12.36 13.08
C LEU A 160 6.51 11.39 13.90
N LEU A 161 6.34 10.16 13.44
CA LEU A 161 5.70 9.09 14.20
C LEU A 161 6.58 8.65 15.37
N SER A 162 5.96 8.17 16.44
CA SER A 162 6.69 7.48 17.49
C SER A 162 7.46 6.28 16.92
N PRO A 163 8.64 5.92 17.46
CA PRO A 163 9.40 4.76 16.99
C PRO A 163 8.58 3.45 16.91
N ALA A 164 7.71 3.20 17.88
CA ALA A 164 6.81 2.05 17.90
C ALA A 164 5.74 2.15 16.79
N GLY A 165 5.09 3.31 16.63
CA GLY A 165 4.12 3.54 15.56
C GLY A 165 4.75 3.38 14.18
N ALA A 166 5.92 3.98 13.94
CA ALA A 166 6.67 3.82 12.70
C ALA A 166 7.05 2.36 12.44
N SER A 167 7.47 1.61 13.47
CA SER A 167 7.81 0.19 13.35
C SER A 167 6.59 -0.67 13.01
N VAL A 168 5.45 -0.43 13.66
CA VAL A 168 4.22 -1.18 13.38
C VAL A 168 3.65 -0.83 12.01
N LEU A 169 3.69 0.44 11.60
CA LEU A 169 3.25 0.84 10.27
C LEU A 169 4.02 0.11 9.16
N ARG A 170 5.35 -0.01 9.32
CA ARG A 170 6.20 -0.78 8.40
C ARG A 170 5.89 -2.27 8.45
N LYS A 171 5.65 -2.84 9.63
CA LYS A 171 5.21 -4.23 9.79
C LYS A 171 3.88 -4.48 9.04
N LEU A 172 2.88 -3.62 9.22
CA LEU A 172 1.57 -3.77 8.56
C LEU A 172 1.68 -3.72 7.03
N GLU A 173 2.54 -2.86 6.49
CA GLU A 173 2.81 -2.79 5.06
C GLU A 173 3.54 -4.05 4.56
N ARG A 174 4.61 -4.45 5.26
CA ARG A 174 5.40 -5.64 4.93
C ARG A 174 4.54 -6.91 4.96
N ASP A 175 3.76 -7.10 6.01
CA ASP A 175 2.98 -8.31 6.25
C ASP A 175 1.67 -8.34 5.42
N ARG A 176 1.48 -7.39 4.48
CA ARG A 176 0.27 -7.20 3.64
C ARG A 176 -1.02 -7.02 4.45
N GLN A 177 -0.92 -6.58 5.71
CA GLN A 177 -2.07 -6.37 6.60
C GLN A 177 -2.74 -5.01 6.36
N ALA A 178 -2.04 -4.03 5.79
CA ALA A 178 -2.61 -2.74 5.42
C ALA A 178 -2.03 -2.16 4.11
N THR A 179 -2.89 -1.52 3.31
CA THR A 179 -2.49 -0.72 2.14
C THR A 179 -2.31 0.73 2.55
N LEU A 180 -1.16 1.36 2.23
CA LEU A 180 -0.87 2.75 2.59
C LEU A 180 -1.00 3.71 1.41
N LEU A 181 -1.88 4.69 1.54
CA LEU A 181 -2.08 5.76 0.55
C LEU A 181 -1.41 7.06 1.03
N TYR A 182 -0.10 7.17 0.81
CA TYR A 182 0.72 8.31 1.27
C TYR A 182 0.50 9.62 0.50
N ARG A 183 -0.06 9.54 -0.70
CA ARG A 183 -0.19 10.68 -1.64
C ARG A 183 -1.62 10.92 -2.10
N SER A 184 -2.54 10.07 -1.66
CA SER A 184 -3.93 10.08 -2.10
C SER A 184 -4.76 10.75 -1.01
N THR A 185 -5.08 12.02 -1.22
CA THR A 185 -5.93 12.77 -0.30
C THR A 185 -7.39 12.39 -0.55
N LEU A 186 -8.06 11.94 0.50
CA LEU A 186 -9.52 11.74 0.49
C LEU A 186 -10.21 13.10 0.31
N GLN A 187 -11.03 13.23 -0.74
CA GLN A 187 -11.74 14.47 -1.08
C GLN A 187 -13.21 14.38 -0.68
N HIS A 188 -13.86 13.28 -1.05
CA HIS A 188 -15.28 13.07 -0.85
C HIS A 188 -15.55 11.65 -0.38
N ILE A 189 -16.61 11.50 0.40
CA ILE A 189 -17.22 10.20 0.68
C ILE A 189 -18.66 10.27 0.19
N THR A 190 -19.03 9.34 -0.67
CA THR A 190 -20.41 9.14 -1.11
C THR A 190 -20.91 7.78 -0.61
N LEU A 191 -22.18 7.46 -0.82
CA LEU A 191 -22.73 6.14 -0.56
C LEU A 191 -23.06 5.46 -1.90
N GLU A 192 -22.60 4.23 -2.07
CA GLU A 192 -23.03 3.34 -3.14
C GLU A 192 -23.84 2.21 -2.51
N GLY A 193 -25.17 2.31 -2.61
CA GLY A 193 -26.07 1.53 -1.77
C GLY A 193 -25.97 1.99 -0.30
N GLU A 194 -25.66 1.05 0.60
CA GLU A 194 -25.41 1.36 2.01
C GLU A 194 -23.92 1.62 2.32
N PHE A 195 -23.02 1.30 1.40
CA PHE A 195 -21.57 1.27 1.67
C PHE A 195 -20.88 2.59 1.32
N PRO A 196 -19.99 3.10 2.19
CA PRO A 196 -19.22 4.29 1.90
C PRO A 196 -18.20 4.07 0.77
N MET A 197 -18.23 4.98 -0.20
CA MET A 197 -17.31 5.05 -1.33
C MET A 197 -16.39 6.25 -1.14
N ALA A 198 -15.09 5.97 -1.01
CA ALA A 198 -14.05 6.98 -0.79
C ALA A 198 -13.46 7.44 -2.13
N GLU A 199 -13.55 8.74 -2.40
CA GLU A 199 -13.03 9.37 -3.61
C GLU A 199 -11.71 10.11 -3.31
N PHE A 200 -10.64 9.72 -4.00
CA PHE A 200 -9.30 10.28 -3.79
C PHE A 200 -8.96 11.29 -4.88
N GLY A 201 -8.31 12.40 -4.52
CA GLY A 201 -8.02 13.51 -5.43
C GLY A 201 -6.90 13.27 -6.45
N ASP A 202 -6.48 12.02 -6.65
CA ASP A 202 -5.34 11.62 -7.47
C ASP A 202 -5.80 10.61 -8.53
N ARG A 203 -5.52 10.86 -9.82
CA ARG A 203 -5.93 9.99 -10.95
C ARG A 203 -5.42 8.55 -10.87
N ARG A 204 -4.39 8.27 -10.05
CA ARG A 204 -3.78 6.95 -9.90
C ARG A 204 -4.45 6.09 -8.83
N THR A 205 -5.20 6.70 -7.91
CA THR A 205 -5.91 5.98 -6.86
C THR A 205 -7.38 5.91 -7.25
N PRO A 206 -7.91 4.73 -7.64
CA PRO A 206 -9.33 4.61 -7.94
C PRO A 206 -10.15 4.86 -6.68
N ASP A 207 -11.41 5.23 -6.86
CA ASP A 207 -12.40 5.26 -5.79
C ASP A 207 -12.58 3.86 -5.21
N LEU A 208 -12.54 3.77 -3.89
CA LEU A 208 -12.58 2.52 -3.17
C LEU A 208 -13.83 2.47 -2.29
N GLN A 209 -14.63 1.42 -2.45
CA GLN A 209 -15.72 1.10 -1.54
C GLN A 209 -15.15 0.41 -0.29
N PHE A 210 -15.77 0.67 0.86
CA PHE A 210 -15.40 0.08 2.14
C PHE A 210 -16.66 -0.33 2.91
N ASP A 211 -16.54 -1.33 3.79
CA ASP A 211 -17.58 -1.65 4.76
C ASP A 211 -17.72 -0.53 5.80
N HIS A 212 -16.58 0.03 6.20
CA HIS A 212 -16.48 1.10 7.18
C HIS A 212 -15.33 2.08 6.87
N ILE A 213 -15.54 3.35 7.23
CA ILE A 213 -14.49 4.37 7.24
C ILE A 213 -14.33 4.88 8.68
N VAL A 214 -13.09 5.01 9.16
CA VAL A 214 -12.76 5.53 10.49
C VAL A 214 -11.80 6.70 10.35
N PHE A 215 -12.17 7.84 10.91
CA PHE A 215 -11.27 8.98 11.03
C PHE A 215 -10.53 8.93 12.37
N ALA A 216 -9.20 8.93 12.32
CA ALA A 216 -8.37 9.08 13.50
C ALA A 216 -8.30 10.56 13.89
N SER A 217 -8.97 10.94 14.97
CA SER A 217 -8.96 12.32 15.46
C SER A 217 -7.60 12.66 16.09
N PRO A 218 -7.21 13.96 16.09
CA PRO A 218 -6.10 14.42 16.91
C PRO A 218 -6.38 14.12 18.39
N ARG A 219 -5.37 13.67 19.13
CA ARG A 219 -5.50 13.47 20.58
C ARG A 219 -4.88 14.62 21.37
N ALA A 220 -5.52 15.04 22.46
CA ALA A 220 -4.99 16.05 23.38
C ALA A 220 -4.08 15.41 24.42
N ALA A 221 -2.97 16.08 24.76
CA ALA A 221 -2.12 15.68 25.88
C ALA A 221 -2.89 15.86 27.21
N LEU A 222 -2.60 15.01 28.20
CA LEU A 222 -3.07 15.23 29.56
C LEU A 222 -2.36 16.42 30.21
N THR A 223 -3.04 17.06 31.15
CA THR A 223 -2.50 18.13 31.99
C THR A 223 -1.95 17.56 33.32
N PRO A 224 -1.14 18.33 34.07
CA PRO A 224 -0.75 17.95 35.43
C PRO A 224 -1.93 17.59 36.33
N ASP A 225 -3.03 18.35 36.25
CA ASP A 225 -4.24 18.12 37.05
C ASP A 225 -4.91 16.79 36.69
N ASP A 226 -4.87 16.37 35.42
CA ASP A 226 -5.47 15.11 34.96
C ASP A 226 -4.85 13.87 35.58
N VAL A 227 -3.57 13.95 35.99
CA VAL A 227 -2.84 12.86 36.65
C VAL A 227 -2.64 13.12 38.16
N GLY A 228 -3.23 14.19 38.70
CA GLY A 228 -3.05 14.58 40.09
C GLY A 228 -1.61 14.92 40.47
N ALA A 229 -0.83 15.48 39.53
CA ALA A 229 0.56 15.87 39.79
C ALA A 229 0.60 17.15 40.64
N THR A 230 1.27 17.10 41.78
CA THR A 230 1.44 18.30 42.60
C THR A 230 2.46 19.27 42.01
N ALA A 231 2.35 20.55 42.37
CA ALA A 231 3.30 21.58 41.93
C ALA A 231 4.75 21.19 42.22
N ALA A 232 5.03 20.57 43.38
CA ALA A 232 6.35 20.08 43.73
C ALA A 232 6.85 18.98 42.76
N ALA A 233 5.96 18.08 42.31
CA ALA A 233 6.30 17.06 41.32
C ALA A 233 6.63 17.66 39.96
N ILE A 234 5.87 18.66 39.51
CA ILE A 234 6.17 19.37 38.27
C ILE A 234 7.49 20.14 38.38
N ASP A 235 7.68 20.90 39.46
CA ASP A 235 8.88 21.72 39.71
C ASP A 235 10.16 20.86 39.88
N SER A 236 10.00 19.56 40.18
CA SER A 236 11.14 18.63 40.27
C SER A 236 11.86 18.40 38.94
N GLY A 237 11.22 18.72 37.80
CA GLY A 237 11.75 18.47 36.46
C GLY A 237 11.66 17.00 36.01
N LYS A 238 11.11 16.10 36.83
CA LYS A 238 11.08 14.65 36.62
C LYS A 238 9.76 14.10 36.07
N VAL A 239 8.76 14.96 35.89
CA VAL A 239 7.47 14.62 35.26
C VAL A 239 7.44 15.21 33.85
N TRP A 240 7.27 14.34 32.85
CA TRP A 240 7.29 14.68 31.43
C TRP A 240 5.98 14.31 30.75
N PHE A 241 5.60 15.03 29.69
CA PHE A 241 4.35 14.84 28.95
C PHE A 241 4.63 14.63 27.45
N ILE A 242 3.87 13.74 26.82
CA ILE A 242 3.86 13.62 25.35
C ILE A 242 2.91 14.64 24.75
N GLY A 243 3.44 15.54 23.92
CA GLY A 243 2.65 16.57 23.24
C GLY A 243 3.52 17.54 22.45
N ASP A 244 2.89 18.48 21.75
CA ASP A 244 3.62 19.55 21.08
C ASP A 244 3.97 20.65 22.10
N PRO A 245 5.24 21.09 22.20
CA PRO A 245 5.63 22.18 23.09
C PRO A 245 4.90 23.48 22.74
N GLY A 246 4.53 24.26 23.76
CA GLY A 246 3.79 25.50 23.58
C GLY A 246 3.59 26.28 24.88
N PRO A 247 3.03 27.50 24.81
CA PRO A 247 2.85 28.37 25.97
C PRO A 247 1.83 27.82 26.99
N ASP A 248 0.91 26.97 26.53
CA ASP A 248 -0.24 26.48 27.31
C ASP A 248 -0.08 25.02 27.79
N VAL A 249 1.13 24.44 27.66
CA VAL A 249 1.45 23.07 28.10
C VAL A 249 2.62 23.07 29.09
N PRO A 250 2.80 22.03 29.93
CA PRO A 250 3.92 21.95 30.87
C PRO A 250 5.28 22.08 30.17
N VAL A 251 6.25 22.68 30.85
CA VAL A 251 7.61 22.93 30.29
C VAL A 251 8.27 21.65 29.79
N ASN A 252 8.10 20.54 30.50
CA ASN A 252 8.63 19.23 30.14
C ASN A 252 7.69 18.46 29.20
N THR A 253 7.32 19.10 28.10
CA THR A 253 6.49 18.49 27.04
C THR A 253 7.33 18.33 25.79
N ALA A 254 7.30 17.15 25.17
CA ALA A 254 7.99 16.90 23.91
C ALA A 254 7.19 15.97 22.99
N PRO A 255 7.38 16.07 21.65
CA PRO A 255 6.70 15.21 20.69
C PRO A 255 7.08 13.73 20.90
N GLY A 256 6.19 12.81 20.52
CA GLY A 256 6.38 11.37 20.75
C GLY A 256 7.67 10.78 20.18
N TRP A 257 8.20 11.37 19.10
CA TRP A 257 9.47 10.96 18.49
C TRP A 257 10.73 11.50 19.20
N GLN A 258 10.60 12.50 20.09
CA GLN A 258 11.71 13.10 20.85
C GLN A 258 11.65 12.90 22.37
N VAL A 259 10.44 12.69 22.91
CA VAL A 259 10.21 12.73 24.36
C VAL A 259 11.07 11.77 25.16
N GLY A 260 11.36 10.57 24.63
CA GLY A 260 12.25 9.61 25.29
C GLY A 260 13.68 10.11 25.43
N VAL A 261 14.20 10.80 24.41
CA VAL A 261 15.55 11.37 24.41
C VAL A 261 15.62 12.55 25.39
N ALA A 262 14.68 13.48 25.30
CA ALA A 262 14.63 14.65 26.17
C ALA A 262 14.47 14.26 27.66
N LEU A 263 13.64 13.25 27.94
CA LEU A 263 13.47 12.69 29.28
C LEU A 263 14.76 12.02 29.78
N ALA A 264 15.44 11.25 28.93
CA ALA A 264 16.70 10.60 29.28
C ALA A 264 17.80 11.63 29.61
N GLU A 265 17.99 12.64 28.74
CA GLU A 265 18.97 13.72 28.94
C GLU A 265 18.73 14.49 30.25
N ALA A 266 17.46 14.74 30.60
CA ALA A 266 17.10 15.50 31.79
C ALA A 266 17.15 14.68 33.09
N CYS A 267 16.70 13.42 33.07
CA CYS A 267 16.47 12.63 34.28
C CYS A 267 17.49 11.52 34.51
N PHE A 268 18.24 11.13 33.46
CA PHE A 268 19.17 10.00 33.46
C PHE A 268 20.48 10.35 32.74
N PRO A 269 21.21 11.40 33.17
CA PRO A 269 22.43 11.85 32.48
C PRO A 269 23.58 10.82 32.53
N GLU A 270 23.45 9.78 33.36
CA GLU A 270 24.38 8.65 33.38
C GLU A 270 24.20 7.68 32.21
N ILE A 271 23.05 7.75 31.53
CA ILE A 271 22.81 7.05 30.29
C ILE A 271 23.45 7.90 29.19
N ASP A 272 24.35 7.31 28.42
CA ASP A 272 24.76 7.85 27.13
C ASP A 272 23.72 7.34 26.12
N PRO A 273 22.60 8.06 25.86
CA PRO A 273 21.62 7.57 24.92
C PRO A 273 22.35 7.41 23.58
N PRO A 274 22.34 6.21 22.97
CA PRO A 274 22.86 6.12 21.62
C PRO A 274 22.13 7.17 20.78
N PRO A 275 22.84 8.02 20.02
CA PRO A 275 22.18 9.03 19.21
C PRO A 275 21.11 8.34 18.38
N THR A 276 19.94 8.96 18.26
CA THR A 276 18.89 8.47 17.36
C THR A 276 19.55 8.20 16.02
N PRO A 277 19.64 6.94 15.56
CA PRO A 277 20.46 6.64 14.40
C PRO A 277 19.90 7.43 13.25
N SER A 278 20.72 8.34 12.72
CA SER A 278 20.35 9.09 11.54
C SER A 278 20.05 8.09 10.41
N SER A 279 19.20 8.46 9.44
CA SER A 279 19.03 7.68 8.20
C SER A 279 20.37 7.34 7.51
N ILE A 280 21.42 8.08 7.85
CA ILE A 280 22.81 7.95 7.39
C ILE A 280 23.60 6.94 8.23
N GLU A 281 23.33 6.74 9.52
CA GLU A 281 24.01 5.72 10.35
C GLU A 281 23.57 4.28 10.02
N ARG A 282 22.39 4.10 9.39
CA ARG A 282 22.05 2.82 8.72
C ARG A 282 22.94 2.53 7.50
N ARG A 283 23.66 3.54 6.96
CA ARG A 283 24.36 3.46 5.67
C ARG A 283 25.88 3.31 5.77
N ALA A 284 26.47 3.08 6.94
CA ALA A 284 27.93 3.00 7.05
C ALA A 284 28.47 1.56 6.96
N ARG A 285 28.65 1.09 5.71
CA ARG A 285 29.51 -0.03 5.22
C ARG A 285 28.91 -1.45 5.25
N HIS A 286 28.45 -1.86 4.08
CA HIS A 286 27.75 -3.11 3.74
C HIS A 286 28.51 -4.40 4.09
N VAL A 287 28.08 -5.03 5.18
CA VAL A 287 27.71 -6.44 5.24
C VAL A 287 26.39 -6.48 6.04
N GLY A 288 25.26 -6.89 5.46
CA GLY A 288 23.98 -7.02 6.19
C GLY A 288 22.90 -5.98 5.88
N ALA A 289 23.24 -4.73 5.56
CA ALA A 289 22.23 -3.64 5.46
C ALA A 289 21.26 -3.79 4.28
N ILE A 290 21.71 -4.35 3.15
CA ILE A 290 20.82 -4.66 2.02
C ILE A 290 19.92 -5.84 2.39
N GLU A 291 20.46 -6.87 3.05
CA GLU A 291 19.65 -7.98 3.54
C GLU A 291 18.60 -7.50 4.55
N GLU A 292 18.95 -6.61 5.49
CA GLU A 292 17.99 -6.02 6.44
C GLU A 292 16.88 -5.22 5.72
N LEU A 293 17.22 -4.42 4.71
CA LEU A 293 16.22 -3.68 3.93
C LEU A 293 15.33 -4.61 3.11
N ARG A 294 15.88 -5.70 2.58
CA ARG A 294 15.11 -6.75 1.89
C ARG A 294 14.17 -7.45 2.87
N ASP A 295 14.65 -7.82 4.05
CA ASP A 295 13.85 -8.46 5.11
C ASP A 295 12.78 -7.50 5.68
N GLU A 296 13.06 -6.20 5.69
CA GLU A 296 12.13 -5.16 6.13
C GLU A 296 11.03 -4.88 5.08
N HIS A 297 11.37 -4.89 3.78
CA HIS A 297 10.47 -4.37 2.74
C HIS A 297 9.91 -5.42 1.77
N TYR A 298 10.54 -6.58 1.62
CA TYR A 298 10.12 -7.59 0.65
C TYR A 298 9.30 -8.69 1.31
N ASN A 299 8.15 -8.97 0.71
CA ASN A 299 7.10 -9.82 1.25
C ASN A 299 6.62 -10.89 0.25
N ALA A 300 7.38 -11.09 -0.81
CA ALA A 300 7.11 -12.07 -1.83
C ALA A 300 8.41 -12.60 -2.45
N THR A 301 8.31 -13.78 -3.07
CA THR A 301 9.39 -14.44 -3.78
C THR A 301 9.05 -14.55 -5.25
N ILE A 302 10.03 -14.28 -6.11
CA ILE A 302 9.95 -14.59 -7.54
C ILE A 302 10.08 -16.10 -7.71
N THR A 303 9.01 -16.77 -8.10
CA THR A 303 8.96 -18.24 -8.29
C THR A 303 9.27 -18.65 -9.72
N TYR A 304 9.14 -17.71 -10.66
CA TYR A 304 9.42 -17.91 -12.07
C TYR A 304 9.91 -16.60 -12.67
N PHE A 305 10.94 -16.67 -13.49
CA PHE A 305 11.43 -15.54 -14.26
C PHE A 305 11.94 -16.06 -15.60
N GLU A 306 11.16 -15.83 -16.65
CA GLU A 306 11.51 -16.21 -18.01
C GLU A 306 11.71 -14.96 -18.86
N PRO A 307 12.94 -14.71 -19.36
CA PRO A 307 13.14 -13.73 -20.40
C PRO A 307 12.58 -14.26 -21.71
N THR A 308 11.39 -13.79 -22.09
CA THR A 308 10.79 -14.11 -23.40
C THR A 308 11.56 -13.41 -24.53
N HIS A 309 12.21 -12.27 -24.23
CA HIS A 309 13.16 -11.55 -25.08
C HIS A 309 14.18 -10.77 -24.22
N SER A 310 15.16 -10.09 -24.82
CA SER A 310 16.18 -9.32 -24.09
C SER A 310 15.59 -8.28 -23.13
N ASP A 311 14.42 -7.75 -23.48
CA ASP A 311 13.79 -6.61 -22.80
C ASP A 311 12.37 -6.95 -22.31
N LEU A 312 11.93 -8.21 -22.37
CA LEU A 312 10.60 -8.64 -21.97
C LEU A 312 10.67 -9.90 -21.12
N TRP A 313 9.92 -9.92 -20.03
CA TRP A 313 9.94 -10.99 -19.05
C TRP A 313 8.54 -11.38 -18.63
N VAL A 314 8.33 -12.68 -18.53
CA VAL A 314 7.21 -13.25 -17.76
C VAL A 314 7.76 -13.60 -16.39
N LEU A 315 7.17 -13.02 -15.35
CA LEU A 315 7.57 -13.25 -13.98
C LEU A 315 6.38 -13.71 -13.15
N ARG A 316 6.64 -14.58 -12.17
CA ARG A 316 5.62 -15.03 -11.24
C ARG A 316 6.07 -14.78 -9.82
N VAL A 317 5.15 -14.28 -9.01
CA VAL A 317 5.42 -13.78 -7.68
C VAL A 317 4.48 -14.45 -6.70
N LYS A 318 5.07 -15.15 -5.74
CA LYS A 318 4.35 -15.78 -4.62
C LYS A 318 4.49 -14.90 -3.38
N PRO A 319 3.40 -14.34 -2.83
CA PRO A 319 3.45 -13.64 -1.54
C PRO A 319 3.74 -14.62 -0.40
N ASP A 320 4.37 -14.13 0.66
CA ASP A 320 4.56 -14.92 1.88
C ASP A 320 3.26 -15.18 2.64
N ASN A 321 2.36 -14.18 2.60
CA ASN A 321 1.10 -14.14 3.32
C ASN A 321 -0.02 -13.53 2.48
N GLY A 322 -1.26 -13.88 2.80
CA GLY A 322 -2.47 -13.43 2.07
C GLY A 322 -2.75 -14.28 0.82
N ASP A 323 -3.94 -14.11 0.26
CA ASP A 323 -4.28 -14.77 -1.00
C ASP A 323 -3.75 -13.98 -2.22
N THR A 324 -3.97 -14.59 -3.37
CA THR A 324 -3.69 -14.06 -4.71
C THR A 324 -4.97 -14.02 -5.53
N SER A 325 -6.11 -13.77 -4.87
CA SER A 325 -7.41 -13.66 -5.54
C SER A 325 -7.49 -12.35 -6.32
N TYR A 326 -7.94 -12.41 -7.58
CA TYR A 326 -8.19 -11.22 -8.41
C TYR A 326 -9.29 -11.47 -9.43
N LEU A 327 -9.85 -10.39 -9.98
CA LEU A 327 -10.66 -10.46 -11.19
C LEU A 327 -9.77 -10.25 -12.42
N PRO A 328 -9.92 -11.08 -13.48
CA PRO A 328 -9.19 -10.89 -14.72
C PRO A 328 -9.26 -9.45 -15.22
N GLY A 329 -8.08 -8.89 -15.45
CA GLY A 329 -7.90 -7.50 -15.88
C GLY A 329 -7.49 -6.50 -14.80
N GLN A 330 -7.47 -6.91 -13.54
CA GLN A 330 -6.93 -6.10 -12.46
C GLN A 330 -5.39 -6.07 -12.46
N TYR A 331 -4.82 -5.11 -11.71
CA TYR A 331 -3.39 -4.94 -11.52
C TYR A 331 -2.98 -5.03 -10.05
N ALA A 332 -1.71 -5.35 -9.83
CA ALA A 332 -1.07 -5.29 -8.52
C ALA A 332 0.18 -4.40 -8.56
N SER A 333 0.64 -3.95 -7.39
CA SER A 333 1.89 -3.18 -7.30
C SER A 333 3.07 -4.11 -7.07
N LEU A 334 4.11 -4.01 -7.88
CA LEU A 334 5.42 -4.60 -7.61
C LEU A 334 6.42 -3.53 -7.20
N GLY A 335 7.42 -3.90 -6.41
CA GLY A 335 8.44 -2.96 -5.99
C GLY A 335 9.79 -3.54 -5.62
N LEU A 336 10.82 -2.70 -5.79
CA LEU A 336 12.20 -2.94 -5.39
C LEU A 336 12.77 -1.68 -4.71
N GLY A 337 13.75 -1.82 -3.83
CA GLY A 337 14.38 -0.68 -3.19
C GLY A 337 15.30 0.08 -4.14
N TYR A 338 15.53 1.37 -3.87
CA TYR A 338 16.61 2.11 -4.52
C TYR A 338 18.00 1.53 -4.19
N TRP A 339 18.11 0.74 -3.12
CA TRP A 339 19.30 0.00 -2.72
C TRP A 339 19.66 -1.20 -3.61
N GLU A 340 18.76 -1.61 -4.51
CA GLU A 340 19.05 -2.67 -5.47
C GLU A 340 19.88 -2.15 -6.63
N GLU A 341 20.81 -2.98 -7.09
CA GLU A 341 21.62 -2.71 -8.28
C GLU A 341 20.75 -2.61 -9.54
N ARG A 342 21.28 -1.93 -10.56
CA ARG A 342 20.66 -1.74 -11.87
C ARG A 342 21.51 -2.43 -12.93
N ILE A 343 20.86 -2.93 -13.98
CA ILE A 343 21.55 -3.51 -15.14
C ILE A 343 22.27 -2.46 -16.00
N ASP A 344 21.91 -1.17 -15.85
CA ASP A 344 22.44 -0.04 -16.62
C ASP A 344 23.32 0.89 -15.77
N ASP A 345 24.18 1.65 -16.43
CA ASP A 345 25.03 2.70 -15.83
C ASP A 345 24.32 4.07 -15.80
N ALA A 346 22.99 4.10 -15.85
CA ALA A 346 22.23 5.35 -15.92
C ALA A 346 22.30 6.09 -14.58
N ASP A 347 22.56 7.40 -14.64
CA ASP A 347 22.52 8.25 -13.46
C ASP A 347 21.06 8.42 -13.00
N ASP A 348 20.77 7.98 -11.78
CA ASP A 348 19.47 8.09 -11.11
C ASP A 348 19.65 9.11 -9.97
N PRO A 349 19.46 10.42 -10.23
CA PRO A 349 19.74 11.48 -9.26
C PRO A 349 18.85 11.42 -8.00
N GLU A 350 17.78 10.61 -8.06
CA GLU A 350 16.89 10.36 -6.94
C GLU A 350 17.33 9.17 -6.09
N ALA A 351 18.21 8.29 -6.61
CA ALA A 351 18.65 7.09 -5.93
C ALA A 351 19.39 7.40 -4.62
N GLU A 352 20.33 8.34 -4.59
CA GLU A 352 21.06 8.66 -3.35
C GLU A 352 20.14 9.23 -2.26
N LYS A 353 19.27 10.17 -2.65
CA LYS A 353 18.32 10.84 -1.76
C LYS A 353 17.28 9.88 -1.19
N ARG A 354 16.92 8.84 -1.96
CA ARG A 354 15.84 7.91 -1.63
C ARG A 354 16.33 6.47 -1.48
N TRP A 355 17.63 6.27 -1.23
CA TRP A 355 18.25 4.94 -1.27
C TRP A 355 17.59 3.91 -0.34
N ASP A 356 17.09 4.31 0.82
CA ASP A 356 16.35 3.46 1.79
C ASP A 356 14.84 3.37 1.50
N LYS A 357 14.40 3.79 0.31
CA LYS A 357 12.97 3.80 -0.06
C LYS A 357 12.66 2.76 -1.11
N LEU A 358 11.43 2.26 -1.04
CA LEU A 358 10.87 1.36 -2.03
C LEU A 358 10.38 2.12 -3.27
N ILE A 359 10.73 1.62 -4.44
CA ILE A 359 10.19 1.99 -5.75
C ILE A 359 9.01 1.06 -6.01
N ARG A 360 7.83 1.60 -6.29
CA ARG A 360 6.62 0.83 -6.61
C ARG A 360 6.03 1.23 -7.94
N ARG A 361 5.57 0.27 -8.73
CA ARG A 361 4.80 0.49 -9.96
C ARG A 361 3.66 -0.52 -10.06
N SER A 362 2.57 -0.09 -10.68
CA SER A 362 1.44 -0.96 -11.00
C SER A 362 1.77 -1.78 -12.24
N TYR A 363 1.41 -3.06 -12.21
CA TYR A 363 1.49 -3.99 -13.32
C TYR A 363 0.19 -4.77 -13.39
N SER A 364 -0.46 -4.77 -14.56
CA SER A 364 -1.63 -5.61 -14.81
C SER A 364 -1.24 -7.07 -14.56
N ILE A 365 -2.08 -7.77 -13.81
CA ILE A 365 -1.90 -9.18 -13.54
C ILE A 365 -2.18 -9.92 -14.85
N SER A 366 -1.20 -10.70 -15.29
CA SER A 366 -1.35 -11.61 -16.40
C SER A 366 -1.69 -13.01 -15.90
N SER A 367 -1.78 -13.95 -16.83
CA SER A 367 -2.17 -15.31 -16.52
C SER A 367 -1.46 -16.29 -17.41
N ARG A 368 -1.11 -17.43 -16.82
CA ARG A 368 -0.68 -18.60 -17.58
C ARG A 368 -1.89 -19.06 -18.37
N ILE A 369 -1.83 -18.99 -19.69
CA ILE A 369 -2.95 -19.46 -20.52
C ILE A 369 -3.24 -20.95 -20.27
N PHE A 370 -2.19 -21.76 -20.08
CA PHE A 370 -2.33 -23.17 -19.73
C PHE A 370 -1.56 -23.54 -18.47
N ASP A 371 -2.10 -24.48 -17.71
CA ASP A 371 -1.43 -25.12 -16.58
C ASP A 371 -0.39 -26.16 -17.04
N ASP A 372 0.30 -26.76 -16.07
CA ASP A 372 1.36 -27.75 -16.33
C ASP A 372 0.86 -29.03 -17.02
N TYR A 373 -0.46 -29.26 -17.04
CA TYR A 373 -1.12 -30.39 -17.70
C TYR A 373 -1.70 -30.01 -19.07
N GLY A 374 -1.57 -28.74 -19.48
CA GLY A 374 -2.06 -28.22 -20.74
C GLY A 374 -3.56 -27.89 -20.75
N TYR A 375 -4.23 -27.79 -19.60
CA TYR A 375 -5.60 -27.27 -19.50
C TYR A 375 -5.59 -25.75 -19.34
N LEU A 376 -6.70 -25.08 -19.67
CA LEU A 376 -6.85 -23.67 -19.35
C LEU A 376 -6.71 -23.47 -17.84
N THR A 377 -5.82 -22.57 -17.42
CA THR A 377 -5.53 -22.34 -16.01
C THR A 377 -6.79 -21.95 -15.24
N ASP A 378 -6.98 -22.52 -14.06
CA ASP A 378 -7.93 -22.02 -13.08
C ASP A 378 -7.22 -21.02 -12.18
N GLU A 379 -7.58 -19.75 -12.28
CA GLU A 379 -6.98 -18.70 -11.44
C GLU A 379 -7.42 -18.84 -9.98
N ASN A 380 -8.51 -19.57 -9.71
CA ASN A 380 -8.97 -19.83 -8.35
C ASN A 380 -8.04 -20.85 -7.67
N GLY A 381 -7.26 -20.38 -6.69
CA GLY A 381 -6.39 -21.23 -5.88
C GLY A 381 -4.95 -21.35 -6.36
N LEU A 382 -4.54 -20.53 -7.33
CA LEU A 382 -3.11 -20.26 -7.51
C LEU A 382 -2.57 -19.58 -6.26
N ASP A 383 -1.31 -19.81 -5.92
CA ASP A 383 -0.61 -19.18 -4.81
C ASP A 383 0.39 -18.10 -5.28
N GLU A 384 0.28 -17.71 -6.55
CA GLU A 384 1.21 -16.80 -7.22
C GLU A 384 0.51 -15.98 -8.32
N LEU A 385 0.97 -14.75 -8.51
CA LEU A 385 0.52 -13.84 -9.56
C LEU A 385 1.53 -13.79 -10.70
N GLU A 386 1.05 -13.85 -11.95
CA GLU A 386 1.90 -13.70 -13.14
C GLU A 386 1.87 -12.25 -13.65
N PHE A 387 3.02 -11.77 -14.13
CA PHE A 387 3.18 -10.45 -14.70
C PHE A 387 3.97 -10.53 -15.99
N TYR A 388 3.59 -9.71 -16.98
CA TYR A 388 4.32 -9.55 -18.22
C TYR A 388 4.90 -8.14 -18.30
N ILE A 389 6.23 -8.03 -18.21
CA ILE A 389 6.92 -6.76 -17.94
C ILE A 389 7.97 -6.49 -19.01
N VAL A 390 8.09 -5.22 -19.39
CA VAL A 390 9.12 -4.71 -20.30
C VAL A 390 10.20 -3.95 -19.55
N LEU A 391 11.46 -4.16 -19.91
CA LEU A 391 12.58 -3.32 -19.55
C LEU A 391 12.41 -1.95 -20.22
N VAL A 392 12.36 -0.90 -19.40
CA VAL A 392 12.28 0.47 -19.92
C VAL A 392 13.69 1.02 -19.91
N PRO A 393 14.31 1.29 -21.08
CA PRO A 393 15.64 1.87 -21.13
C PRO A 393 15.60 3.35 -20.69
N PRO A 394 16.70 3.88 -20.14
CA PRO A 394 16.83 5.30 -19.85
C PRO A 394 16.79 6.14 -21.13
N THR A 395 16.20 7.33 -21.05
CA THR A 395 16.23 8.37 -22.08
C THR A 395 16.87 9.64 -21.52
N SER A 396 17.12 10.65 -22.35
CA SER A 396 17.67 11.94 -21.88
C SER A 396 16.80 12.61 -20.82
N ASP A 397 15.49 12.32 -20.82
CA ASP A 397 14.50 13.03 -20.04
C ASP A 397 13.88 12.14 -18.94
N ASN A 398 14.23 10.85 -18.89
CA ASN A 398 13.66 9.90 -17.95
C ASN A 398 14.61 8.73 -17.64
N THR A 399 14.91 8.50 -16.36
CA THR A 399 15.64 7.33 -15.85
C THR A 399 14.66 6.41 -15.12
N PRO A 400 14.22 5.28 -15.72
CA PRO A 400 13.25 4.38 -15.09
C PRO A 400 13.83 3.71 -13.84
N ALA A 401 13.21 3.96 -12.68
CA ALA A 401 13.75 3.50 -11.41
C ALA A 401 13.62 1.98 -11.19
N LEU A 402 12.55 1.34 -11.66
CA LEU A 402 12.19 -0.04 -11.27
C LEU A 402 12.71 -1.12 -12.22
N THR A 403 12.33 -1.07 -13.51
CA THR A 403 12.55 -2.20 -14.43
C THR A 403 14.03 -2.53 -14.67
N PRO A 404 14.98 -1.57 -14.67
CA PRO A 404 16.40 -1.92 -14.76
C PRO A 404 16.98 -2.61 -13.51
N ARG A 405 16.35 -2.43 -12.35
CA ARG A 405 16.66 -3.20 -11.12
C ARG A 405 16.03 -4.59 -11.16
N LEU A 406 14.81 -4.66 -11.67
CA LEU A 406 14.09 -5.92 -11.85
C LEU A 406 14.78 -6.84 -12.87
N ALA A 407 15.43 -6.28 -13.89
CA ALA A 407 16.20 -7.02 -14.88
C ALA A 407 17.33 -7.88 -14.30
N LEU A 408 17.84 -7.52 -13.12
CA LEU A 408 18.88 -8.28 -12.43
C LEU A 408 18.34 -9.38 -11.53
N LYS A 409 17.02 -9.45 -11.34
CA LYS A 409 16.40 -10.44 -10.46
C LYS A 409 16.33 -11.82 -11.09
N GLN A 410 16.31 -12.83 -10.23
CA GLN A 410 16.24 -14.24 -10.61
C GLN A 410 15.16 -14.98 -9.81
N THR A 411 14.86 -16.21 -10.23
CA THR A 411 14.01 -17.11 -9.44
C THR A 411 14.64 -17.33 -8.06
N GLY A 412 13.84 -17.21 -7.00
CA GLY A 412 14.25 -17.26 -5.61
C GLY A 412 14.50 -15.89 -4.99
N ASP A 413 14.66 -14.83 -5.79
CA ASP A 413 14.86 -13.49 -5.25
C ASP A 413 13.59 -12.92 -4.62
N ARG A 414 13.83 -12.06 -3.64
CA ARG A 414 12.80 -11.34 -2.88
C ARG A 414 12.36 -10.07 -3.61
N ILE A 415 11.07 -9.78 -3.54
CA ILE A 415 10.42 -8.61 -4.14
C ILE A 415 9.27 -8.11 -3.24
N TYR A 416 8.89 -6.85 -3.37
CA TYR A 416 7.65 -6.36 -2.78
C TYR A 416 6.47 -6.62 -3.73
N LEU A 417 5.38 -7.16 -3.18
CA LEU A 417 4.06 -7.27 -3.79
C LEU A 417 3.02 -6.54 -2.92
N GLY A 418 2.26 -5.65 -3.54
CA GLY A 418 1.24 -4.87 -2.86
C GLY A 418 0.12 -5.73 -2.26
N PRO A 419 -0.43 -5.34 -1.10
CA PRO A 419 -1.54 -6.08 -0.45
C PRO A 419 -2.82 -6.12 -1.28
N LYS A 420 -3.19 -5.00 -1.91
CA LYS A 420 -4.46 -4.84 -2.63
C LYS A 420 -4.27 -4.96 -4.14
N VAL A 421 -5.11 -5.80 -4.75
CA VAL A 421 -5.36 -5.82 -6.20
C VAL A 421 -6.41 -4.75 -6.52
N ALA A 422 -6.22 -4.02 -7.61
CA ALA A 422 -7.08 -2.90 -8.00
C ALA A 422 -7.34 -2.87 -9.51
N GLY A 423 -8.32 -2.08 -9.93
CA GLY A 423 -8.68 -1.91 -11.34
C GLY A 423 -10.16 -2.23 -11.61
N ARG A 424 -10.76 -1.45 -12.51
CA ARG A 424 -12.14 -1.66 -13.02
C ARG A 424 -12.17 -2.27 -14.41
N TYR A 425 -11.01 -2.39 -15.05
CA TYR A 425 -10.82 -2.99 -16.36
C TYR A 425 -11.04 -4.51 -16.27
N THR A 426 -12.29 -4.94 -16.21
CA THR A 426 -12.70 -6.33 -15.94
C THR A 426 -13.82 -6.75 -16.90
N LEU A 427 -14.12 -8.04 -16.95
CA LEU A 427 -15.20 -8.60 -17.78
C LEU A 427 -16.61 -8.38 -17.21
N ASN A 428 -16.79 -7.60 -16.14
CA ASN A 428 -18.09 -7.44 -15.46
C ASN A 428 -19.22 -6.96 -16.38
N ALA A 429 -18.90 -6.18 -17.42
CA ALA A 429 -19.89 -5.70 -18.39
C ALA A 429 -20.34 -6.78 -19.39
N VAL A 430 -19.57 -7.88 -19.55
CA VAL A 430 -19.85 -8.94 -20.53
C VAL A 430 -20.82 -9.94 -19.93
N GLN A 431 -22.10 -9.81 -20.29
CA GLN A 431 -23.19 -10.65 -19.78
C GLN A 431 -23.71 -11.66 -20.82
N ASP A 432 -23.58 -11.35 -22.11
CA ASP A 432 -24.03 -12.24 -23.19
C ASP A 432 -22.89 -13.18 -23.61
N PRO A 433 -23.04 -14.51 -23.43
CA PRO A 433 -22.03 -15.49 -23.86
C PRO A 433 -21.85 -15.58 -25.39
N LYS A 434 -22.62 -14.82 -26.18
CA LYS A 434 -22.51 -14.72 -27.64
C LYS A 434 -21.94 -13.39 -28.12
N ALA A 435 -21.71 -12.43 -27.22
CA ALA A 435 -21.15 -11.14 -27.56
C ALA A 435 -19.80 -11.26 -28.29
N GLU A 436 -19.54 -10.36 -29.24
CA GLU A 436 -18.23 -10.23 -29.87
C GLU A 436 -17.27 -9.52 -28.92
N ILE A 437 -16.18 -10.17 -28.55
CA ILE A 437 -15.17 -9.61 -27.65
C ILE A 437 -13.90 -9.33 -28.42
N VAL A 438 -13.43 -8.08 -28.38
CA VAL A 438 -12.18 -7.66 -29.03
C VAL A 438 -11.20 -7.14 -27.99
N PHE A 439 -10.05 -7.79 -27.89
CA PHE A 439 -8.90 -7.38 -27.11
C PHE A 439 -7.87 -6.71 -28.02
N PHE A 440 -7.61 -5.43 -27.78
CA PHE A 440 -6.63 -4.63 -28.49
C PHE A 440 -5.51 -4.22 -27.56
N SER A 441 -4.31 -4.72 -27.82
CA SER A 441 -3.15 -4.45 -26.98
C SER A 441 -1.92 -3.98 -27.74
N THR A 442 -1.07 -3.21 -27.06
CA THR A 442 0.29 -2.90 -27.54
C THR A 442 1.34 -3.36 -26.54
N GLY A 443 2.32 -4.15 -26.98
CA GLY A 443 3.39 -4.64 -26.12
C GLY A 443 2.86 -5.42 -24.92
N THR A 444 3.28 -5.06 -23.71
CA THR A 444 2.80 -5.70 -22.48
C THR A 444 1.31 -5.51 -22.22
N GLY A 445 0.62 -4.65 -22.98
CA GLY A 445 -0.85 -4.47 -22.96
C GLY A 445 -1.65 -5.76 -23.02
N GLU A 446 -1.05 -6.83 -23.53
CA GLU A 446 -1.61 -8.18 -23.61
C GLU A 446 -1.81 -8.83 -22.23
N ALA A 447 -1.08 -8.38 -21.20
CA ALA A 447 -1.07 -8.97 -19.86
C ALA A 447 -2.48 -9.28 -19.29
N PRO A 448 -3.39 -8.32 -19.09
CA PRO A 448 -4.72 -8.53 -18.52
C PRO A 448 -5.62 -9.35 -19.44
N HIS A 449 -5.40 -9.27 -20.75
CA HIS A 449 -6.22 -9.99 -21.73
C HIS A 449 -6.03 -11.50 -21.63
N ASN A 450 -4.85 -11.98 -21.23
CA ASN A 450 -4.61 -13.41 -21.03
C ASN A 450 -5.58 -14.01 -20.01
N GLY A 451 -5.71 -13.39 -18.82
CA GLY A 451 -6.68 -13.84 -17.81
C GLY A 451 -8.13 -13.71 -18.30
N MET A 452 -8.46 -12.61 -18.99
CA MET A 452 -9.82 -12.40 -19.50
C MET A 452 -10.22 -13.45 -20.55
N VAL A 453 -9.31 -13.80 -21.47
CA VAL A 453 -9.54 -14.84 -22.48
C VAL A 453 -9.79 -16.19 -21.81
N ILE A 454 -8.98 -16.54 -20.80
CA ILE A 454 -9.15 -17.79 -20.03
C ILE A 454 -10.51 -17.82 -19.34
N ASP A 455 -10.89 -16.73 -18.66
CA ASP A 455 -12.16 -16.63 -17.94
C ASP A 455 -13.37 -16.80 -18.86
N LEU A 456 -13.37 -16.11 -20.02
CA LEU A 456 -14.41 -16.25 -21.05
C LEU A 456 -14.53 -17.70 -21.55
N LEU A 457 -13.40 -18.31 -21.93
CA LEU A 457 -13.39 -19.67 -22.47
C LEU A 457 -13.81 -20.71 -21.42
N ARG A 458 -13.37 -20.57 -20.17
CA ARG A 458 -13.75 -21.46 -19.06
C ARG A 458 -15.23 -21.33 -18.69
N LYS A 459 -15.80 -20.13 -18.79
CA LYS A 459 -17.24 -19.87 -18.58
C LYS A 459 -18.12 -20.29 -19.77
N GLY A 460 -17.52 -20.80 -20.85
CA GLY A 460 -18.24 -21.31 -22.00
C GLY A 460 -18.74 -20.22 -22.95
N HIS A 461 -18.02 -19.10 -23.05
CA HIS A 461 -18.30 -18.08 -24.07
C HIS A 461 -18.23 -18.67 -25.47
N THR A 462 -19.28 -18.46 -26.25
CA THR A 462 -19.45 -19.02 -27.61
C THR A 462 -19.35 -17.98 -28.72
N GLY A 463 -19.44 -16.69 -28.37
CA GLY A 463 -19.23 -15.58 -29.30
C GLY A 463 -17.77 -15.48 -29.76
N PRO A 464 -17.49 -14.70 -30.82
CA PRO A 464 -16.12 -14.46 -31.29
C PRO A 464 -15.27 -13.77 -30.22
N ILE A 465 -14.05 -14.25 -30.04
CA ILE A 465 -13.02 -13.64 -29.18
C ILE A 465 -11.81 -13.33 -30.06
N ILE A 466 -11.49 -12.04 -30.23
CA ILE A 466 -10.39 -11.59 -31.07
C ILE A 466 -9.33 -10.98 -30.17
N SER A 467 -8.11 -11.53 -30.19
CA SER A 467 -6.93 -10.92 -29.56
C SER A 467 -6.01 -10.36 -30.63
N ALA A 468 -5.95 -9.03 -30.75
CA ALA A 468 -5.08 -8.35 -31.70
C ALA A 468 -4.00 -7.55 -30.97
N VAL A 469 -2.74 -7.87 -31.26
CA VAL A 469 -1.59 -7.46 -30.46
C VAL A 469 -0.57 -6.78 -31.35
N THR A 470 -0.31 -5.51 -31.09
CA THR A 470 0.70 -4.74 -31.84
C THR A 470 2.01 -4.66 -31.07
N VAL A 471 3.10 -5.06 -31.73
CA VAL A 471 4.45 -5.00 -31.18
C VAL A 471 5.44 -4.38 -32.18
N ARG A 472 6.71 -4.22 -31.79
CA ARG A 472 7.72 -3.72 -32.72
C ARG A 472 8.22 -4.85 -33.60
N GLN A 473 8.64 -5.96 -33.01
CA GLN A 473 9.16 -7.13 -33.72
C GLN A 473 8.41 -8.39 -33.30
N ASN A 474 8.44 -9.44 -34.11
CA ASN A 474 7.78 -10.71 -33.76
C ASN A 474 8.29 -11.30 -32.44
N ALA A 475 9.56 -11.07 -32.12
CA ALA A 475 10.19 -11.54 -30.88
C ALA A 475 9.57 -10.92 -29.61
N ASP A 476 8.82 -9.82 -29.72
CA ASP A 476 8.14 -9.17 -28.61
C ASP A 476 6.78 -9.84 -28.26
N LEU A 477 6.34 -10.85 -29.01
CA LEU A 477 5.07 -11.56 -28.80
C LEU A 477 5.24 -12.68 -27.77
N GLY A 478 5.32 -12.33 -26.49
CA GLY A 478 5.60 -13.24 -25.39
C GLY A 478 4.65 -14.45 -25.26
N TYR A 479 3.40 -14.32 -25.72
CA TYR A 479 2.38 -15.37 -25.61
C TYR A 479 1.95 -15.96 -26.97
N SER A 480 2.66 -15.65 -28.07
CA SER A 480 2.25 -16.04 -29.43
C SER A 480 1.92 -17.54 -29.57
N ASP A 481 2.81 -18.41 -29.10
CA ASP A 481 2.62 -19.87 -29.21
C ASP A 481 1.36 -20.34 -28.45
N LYS A 482 1.09 -19.72 -27.30
CA LYS A 482 -0.09 -20.03 -26.48
C LYS A 482 -1.37 -19.57 -27.16
N HIS A 483 -1.36 -18.40 -27.78
CA HIS A 483 -2.50 -17.91 -28.56
C HIS A 483 -2.76 -18.77 -29.81
N ARG A 484 -1.71 -19.22 -30.51
CA ARG A 484 -1.87 -20.17 -31.63
C ARG A 484 -2.44 -21.50 -31.19
N GLU A 485 -2.08 -21.97 -30.00
CA GLU A 485 -2.68 -23.17 -29.41
C GLU A 485 -4.16 -22.95 -29.03
N LEU A 486 -4.53 -21.78 -28.50
CA LEU A 486 -5.94 -21.42 -28.29
C LEU A 486 -6.73 -21.42 -29.59
N GLU A 487 -6.22 -20.84 -30.68
CA GLU A 487 -6.91 -20.84 -31.99
C GLU A 487 -7.16 -22.26 -32.51
N GLN A 488 -6.24 -23.19 -32.27
CA GLN A 488 -6.42 -24.60 -32.66
C GLN A 488 -7.50 -25.31 -31.82
N ARG A 489 -7.65 -24.93 -30.55
CA ARG A 489 -8.56 -25.56 -29.60
C ARG A 489 -9.97 -24.98 -29.62
N TYR A 490 -10.11 -23.68 -29.92
CA TYR A 490 -11.36 -22.93 -29.80
C TYR A 490 -11.72 -22.27 -31.13
N PRO A 491 -12.73 -22.79 -31.86
CA PRO A 491 -13.11 -22.27 -33.18
C PRO A 491 -13.59 -20.81 -33.18
N ASN A 492 -14.02 -20.29 -32.02
CA ASN A 492 -14.46 -18.91 -31.83
C ASN A 492 -13.33 -17.96 -31.39
N TYR A 493 -12.10 -18.44 -31.25
CA TYR A 493 -10.94 -17.63 -30.86
C TYR A 493 -10.07 -17.28 -32.08
N HIS A 494 -9.66 -16.02 -32.17
CA HIS A 494 -8.83 -15.50 -33.27
C HIS A 494 -7.66 -14.67 -32.72
N TYR A 495 -6.45 -14.95 -33.19
CA TYR A 495 -5.23 -14.24 -32.80
C TYR A 495 -4.59 -13.50 -33.97
N MET A 496 -4.42 -12.19 -33.79
CA MET A 496 -3.91 -11.26 -34.79
C MET A 496 -2.64 -10.56 -34.30
N PRO A 497 -1.47 -11.21 -34.39
CA PRO A 497 -0.20 -10.57 -34.08
C PRO A 497 0.18 -9.60 -35.21
N MET A 498 0.59 -8.39 -34.83
CA MET A 498 0.93 -7.30 -35.76
C MET A 498 2.26 -6.64 -35.38
N PRO A 499 3.40 -7.18 -35.84
CA PRO A 499 4.67 -6.49 -35.70
C PRO A 499 4.73 -5.27 -36.64
N THR A 500 5.26 -4.16 -36.16
CA THR A 500 5.29 -2.89 -36.90
C THR A 500 6.63 -2.56 -37.54
N ARG A 501 7.67 -3.35 -37.26
CA ARG A 501 9.05 -3.12 -37.71
C ARG A 501 9.73 -4.37 -38.26
N GLU A 502 8.99 -5.46 -38.47
CA GLU A 502 9.53 -6.68 -39.07
C GLU A 502 9.75 -6.51 -40.57
N GLU A 503 10.89 -6.97 -41.08
CA GLU A 503 11.16 -6.94 -42.51
C GLU A 503 10.20 -7.86 -43.28
N GLY A 504 9.65 -7.38 -44.39
CA GLY A 504 8.73 -8.15 -45.23
C GLY A 504 7.29 -8.24 -44.71
N ILE A 505 6.99 -7.75 -43.50
CA ILE A 505 5.63 -7.66 -42.97
C ILE A 505 5.10 -6.23 -43.14
N PRO A 506 3.92 -6.04 -43.76
CA PRO A 506 3.31 -4.71 -43.86
C PRO A 506 3.07 -4.11 -42.48
N LYS A 507 3.59 -2.90 -42.26
CA LYS A 507 3.39 -2.15 -41.03
C LYS A 507 1.92 -1.71 -40.92
N ARG A 508 1.19 -2.31 -39.97
CA ARG A 508 -0.19 -1.97 -39.63
C ARG A 508 -0.36 -1.72 -38.14
N TYR A 509 -1.36 -0.93 -37.79
CA TYR A 509 -1.76 -0.63 -36.41
C TYR A 509 -3.18 -1.14 -36.14
N LEU A 510 -3.57 -1.22 -34.86
CA LEU A 510 -4.91 -1.66 -34.45
C LEU A 510 -6.04 -0.85 -35.11
N GLN A 511 -5.81 0.45 -35.31
CA GLN A 511 -6.73 1.34 -36.03
C GLN A 511 -7.01 0.87 -37.47
N ASP A 512 -6.04 0.25 -38.14
CA ASP A 512 -6.18 -0.20 -39.52
C ASP A 512 -7.12 -1.42 -39.62
N LEU A 513 -7.24 -2.22 -38.56
CA LEU A 513 -8.23 -3.31 -38.50
C LEU A 513 -9.66 -2.77 -38.58
N LEU A 514 -9.92 -1.61 -37.96
CA LEU A 514 -11.22 -0.93 -38.02
C LEU A 514 -11.44 -0.20 -39.35
N ARG A 515 -10.40 0.47 -39.87
CA ARG A 515 -10.49 1.23 -41.14
C ARG A 515 -10.67 0.33 -42.36
N ASP A 516 -9.98 -0.80 -42.37
CA ASP A 516 -9.98 -1.74 -43.50
C ASP A 516 -11.10 -2.80 -43.36
N ASN A 517 -11.95 -2.68 -42.34
CA ASN A 517 -13.07 -3.61 -42.08
C ASN A 517 -12.63 -5.09 -41.95
N ASP A 518 -11.44 -5.31 -41.38
CA ASP A 518 -10.82 -6.64 -41.29
C ASP A 518 -11.68 -7.64 -40.52
N PHE A 519 -12.42 -7.19 -39.52
CA PHE A 519 -13.34 -8.03 -38.75
C PHE A 519 -14.37 -8.71 -39.65
N SER A 520 -15.04 -7.94 -40.50
CA SER A 520 -16.06 -8.47 -41.41
C SER A 520 -15.42 -9.23 -42.57
N GLU A 521 -14.41 -8.66 -43.22
CA GLU A 521 -13.85 -9.22 -44.45
C GLU A 521 -12.97 -10.46 -44.22
N LYS A 522 -12.23 -10.52 -43.11
CA LYS A 522 -11.26 -11.60 -42.84
C LYS A 522 -11.77 -12.60 -41.82
N LEU A 523 -12.53 -12.16 -40.81
CA LEU A 523 -13.01 -13.02 -39.73
C LEU A 523 -14.49 -13.36 -39.84
N GLY A 524 -15.26 -12.69 -40.71
CA GLY A 524 -16.71 -12.86 -40.77
C GLY A 524 -17.44 -12.36 -39.52
N VAL A 525 -16.81 -11.47 -38.75
CA VAL A 525 -17.34 -10.90 -37.51
C VAL A 525 -17.86 -9.49 -37.77
N THR A 526 -19.11 -9.23 -37.39
CA THR A 526 -19.69 -7.88 -37.46
C THR A 526 -19.66 -7.26 -36.08
N LEU A 527 -18.89 -6.17 -35.91
CA LEU A 527 -18.92 -5.41 -34.67
C LEU A 527 -20.18 -4.56 -34.59
N SER A 528 -20.82 -4.58 -33.42
CA SER A 528 -22.07 -3.87 -33.14
C SER A 528 -21.94 -3.09 -31.84
N PRO A 529 -22.26 -1.79 -31.84
CA PRO A 529 -22.33 -1.00 -30.61
C PRO A 529 -23.36 -1.50 -29.59
N ASP A 530 -24.29 -2.37 -29.99
CA ASP A 530 -25.31 -2.89 -29.10
C ASP A 530 -24.88 -4.18 -28.37
N THR A 531 -23.94 -4.94 -28.94
CA THR A 531 -23.59 -6.30 -28.46
C THR A 531 -22.10 -6.54 -28.25
N SER A 532 -21.24 -5.82 -28.97
CA SER A 532 -19.80 -6.07 -28.95
C SER A 532 -19.12 -5.29 -27.83
N HIS A 533 -18.12 -5.90 -27.20
CA HIS A 533 -17.28 -5.27 -26.18
C HIS A 533 -15.84 -5.18 -26.66
N ILE A 534 -15.27 -3.98 -26.57
CA ILE A 534 -13.91 -3.68 -27.02
C ILE A 534 -13.04 -3.29 -25.81
N PHE A 535 -11.98 -4.06 -25.58
CA PHE A 535 -11.05 -3.91 -24.48
C PHE A 535 -9.72 -3.38 -25.01
N LEU A 536 -9.34 -2.17 -24.60
CA LEU A 536 -8.12 -1.47 -25.06
C LEU A 536 -7.07 -1.40 -23.96
N CYS A 537 -5.83 -1.80 -24.25
CA CYS A 537 -4.79 -1.82 -23.22
C CYS A 537 -3.40 -1.50 -23.77
N GLY A 538 -2.68 -0.55 -23.16
CA GLY A 538 -1.30 -0.23 -23.55
C GLY A 538 -1.07 1.26 -23.83
N ASN A 539 -0.53 1.58 -25.01
CA ASN A 539 -0.04 2.93 -25.33
C ASN A 539 -1.20 3.96 -25.35
N PRO A 540 -1.12 5.05 -24.57
CA PRO A 540 -2.14 6.10 -24.56
C PRO A 540 -2.47 6.68 -25.95
N ALA A 541 -1.48 6.79 -26.84
CA ALA A 541 -1.70 7.26 -28.22
C ALA A 541 -2.45 6.24 -29.10
N MET A 542 -2.34 4.95 -28.79
CA MET A 542 -3.14 3.90 -29.44
C MET A 542 -4.59 3.98 -28.96
N ILE A 543 -4.81 4.15 -27.65
CA ILE A 543 -6.14 4.24 -27.07
C ILE A 543 -6.83 5.53 -27.55
N GLY A 544 -6.19 6.68 -27.35
CA GLY A 544 -6.61 8.00 -27.81
C GLY A 544 -7.89 8.51 -27.12
N LEU A 545 -7.87 8.56 -25.79
CA LEU A 545 -8.99 9.06 -25.00
C LEU A 545 -9.25 10.56 -25.26
N PRO A 546 -10.52 10.97 -25.44
CA PRO A 546 -10.87 12.38 -25.56
C PRO A 546 -10.71 13.10 -24.22
N GLN A 547 -10.34 14.38 -24.28
CA GLN A 547 -10.42 15.31 -23.16
C GLN A 547 -11.72 16.10 -23.23
N GLU A 548 -12.29 16.45 -22.09
CA GLU A 548 -13.45 17.33 -22.03
C GLU A 548 -12.97 18.79 -21.93
N VAL A 549 -13.35 19.61 -22.92
CA VAL A 549 -13.03 21.03 -23.00
C VAL A 549 -14.33 21.77 -23.26
N ASP A 550 -14.75 22.63 -22.33
CA ASP A 550 -16.00 23.41 -22.40
C ASP A 550 -17.27 22.56 -22.64
N GLY A 551 -17.28 21.32 -22.13
CA GLY A 551 -18.39 20.37 -22.29
C GLY A 551 -18.39 19.62 -23.63
N GLU A 552 -17.40 19.84 -24.49
CA GLU A 552 -17.19 19.09 -25.73
C GLU A 552 -16.03 18.09 -25.59
N GLN A 553 -16.17 16.94 -26.25
CA GLN A 553 -15.09 15.94 -26.31
C GLN A 553 -14.11 16.29 -27.43
N VAL A 554 -12.87 16.55 -27.05
CA VAL A 554 -11.76 16.84 -27.97
C VAL A 554 -10.82 15.64 -28.00
N PHE A 555 -10.71 14.99 -29.14
CA PHE A 555 -9.79 13.87 -29.35
C PHE A 555 -8.34 14.36 -29.54
N PRO A 556 -7.34 13.54 -29.18
CA PRO A 556 -5.93 13.85 -29.46
C PRO A 556 -5.65 14.03 -30.95
N GLU A 557 -4.57 14.73 -31.31
CA GLU A 557 -4.16 14.93 -32.70
C GLU A 557 -3.88 13.59 -33.42
N THR A 558 -3.27 12.64 -32.70
CA THR A 558 -3.11 11.28 -33.20
C THR A 558 -4.39 10.50 -32.97
N THR A 559 -5.05 10.08 -34.06
CA THR A 559 -6.27 9.25 -34.00
C THR A 559 -6.01 7.91 -33.31
N GLY A 560 -6.58 7.76 -32.11
CA GLY A 560 -6.63 6.49 -31.40
C GLY A 560 -7.82 5.62 -31.80
N VAL A 561 -7.89 4.44 -31.22
CA VAL A 561 -8.95 3.46 -31.46
C VAL A 561 -10.31 3.96 -30.94
N VAL A 562 -10.32 4.66 -29.80
CA VAL A 562 -11.56 5.19 -29.20
C VAL A 562 -12.28 6.14 -30.16
N GLU A 563 -11.55 7.03 -30.83
CA GLU A 563 -12.13 7.98 -31.80
C GLU A 563 -12.85 7.25 -32.94
N LEU A 564 -12.26 6.16 -33.45
CA LEU A 564 -12.84 5.37 -34.54
C LEU A 564 -14.09 4.62 -34.11
N LEU A 565 -14.07 4.02 -32.92
CA LEU A 565 -15.21 3.30 -32.36
C LEU A 565 -16.37 4.23 -32.02
N VAL A 566 -16.10 5.40 -31.45
CA VAL A 566 -17.14 6.41 -31.17
C VAL A 566 -17.82 6.87 -32.46
N LYS A 567 -17.07 7.06 -33.56
CA LYS A 567 -17.66 7.35 -34.89
C LYS A 567 -18.56 6.22 -35.42
N GLN A 568 -18.37 4.99 -34.93
CA GLN A 568 -19.19 3.83 -35.26
C GLN A 568 -20.36 3.62 -34.27
N GLY A 569 -20.51 4.48 -33.25
CA GLY A 569 -21.61 4.44 -32.29
C GLY A 569 -21.30 3.76 -30.95
N PHE A 570 -20.07 3.26 -30.77
CA PHE A 570 -19.63 2.71 -29.48
C PHE A 570 -19.45 3.82 -28.44
N THR A 571 -19.53 3.45 -27.15
CA THR A 571 -19.44 4.40 -26.04
C THR A 571 -18.33 4.00 -25.07
N THR A 572 -17.55 5.00 -24.63
CA THR A 572 -16.52 4.76 -23.61
C THR A 572 -17.16 4.36 -22.29
N ASP A 573 -16.68 3.26 -21.71
CA ASP A 573 -17.07 2.82 -20.40
C ASP A 573 -16.53 3.79 -19.33
N ARG A 574 -17.44 4.34 -18.52
CA ARG A 574 -17.15 5.30 -17.46
C ARG A 574 -17.96 4.95 -16.23
N ARG A 575 -17.45 5.35 -15.06
CA ARG A 575 -18.03 5.05 -13.73
C ARG A 575 -19.56 5.26 -13.64
N ASN A 576 -20.08 6.33 -14.22
CA ASN A 576 -21.50 6.69 -14.16
C ASN A 576 -22.21 6.59 -15.52
N ALA A 577 -21.53 6.05 -16.52
CA ALA A 577 -22.04 5.90 -17.88
C ALA A 577 -21.44 4.62 -18.46
N PRO A 578 -22.07 3.46 -18.19
CA PRO A 578 -21.62 2.19 -18.73
C PRO A 578 -21.52 2.24 -20.24
N GLY A 579 -20.42 1.74 -20.76
CA GLY A 579 -20.14 1.69 -22.19
C GLY A 579 -19.56 0.34 -22.58
N ASN A 580 -19.21 0.23 -23.85
CA ASN A 580 -18.68 -0.99 -24.45
C ASN A 580 -17.27 -0.81 -25.03
N ILE A 581 -16.65 0.35 -24.81
CA ILE A 581 -15.21 0.55 -24.95
C ILE A 581 -14.60 0.62 -23.55
N HIS A 582 -14.02 -0.49 -23.12
CA HIS A 582 -13.29 -0.61 -21.85
C HIS A 582 -11.81 -0.30 -22.14
N TYR A 583 -11.13 0.42 -21.24
CA TYR A 583 -9.73 0.77 -21.45
C TYR A 583 -8.90 0.85 -20.17
N GLU A 584 -7.60 0.59 -20.30
CA GLU A 584 -6.59 0.81 -19.28
C GLU A 584 -5.27 1.31 -19.93
N GLU A 585 -4.78 2.47 -19.50
CA GLU A 585 -3.49 3.03 -19.94
C GLU A 585 -2.34 2.42 -19.13
N TYR A 586 -1.21 2.15 -19.79
CA TYR A 586 -0.07 1.50 -19.13
C TYR A 586 0.98 2.45 -18.55
N TRP A 587 0.92 3.76 -18.84
CA TRP A 587 1.77 4.79 -18.23
C TRP A 587 1.14 6.18 -18.26
#